data_AF-A0A2G6L3L6-F1
#
_entry.id   AF-A0A2G6L3L6-F1
#
_cell.length_a   1.000
_cell.length_b   1.000
_cell.length_c   1.000
_cell.angle_alpha   90.00
_cell.angle_beta   90.00
_cell.angle_gamma   90.00
#
_symmetry.space_group_name_H-M   'P 1'
#
loop_
_entity.id
_entity.type
_entity.pdbx_description
1 polymer ?
#
loop_
_entity_poly.entity_id
_entity_poly.type
_entity_poly.pdbx_seq_one_letter_code
_entity_poly.pdbx_strand_id
1 'polypeptide(L)' 'MSGCSEPGLLPVDSAIKKLLDAVAGMPNRETEVVSLRAALGRVLAQSVQSAVSVPPHDNS' A
#
# COMPACT_ATOMS: atom_id res chain seq x y z
N MET A 1 -26.49 4.37 12.00
CA MET A 1 -25.57 5.53 12.03
C MET A 1 -26.03 6.52 10.98
N SER A 2 -26.94 7.42 11.36
CA SER A 2 -27.45 8.45 10.45
C SER A 2 -26.55 9.68 10.57
N GLY A 3 -25.59 9.80 9.67
CA GLY A 3 -24.67 10.93 9.63
C GLY A 3 -25.38 12.21 9.21
N CYS A 4 -25.01 13.32 9.85
CA CYS A 4 -25.45 14.68 9.56
C CYS A 4 -25.63 14.91 8.05
N SER A 5 -26.89 15.01 7.62
CA SER A 5 -27.27 15.35 6.25
C SER A 5 -27.60 16.84 6.20
N GLU A 6 -26.59 17.68 6.46
CA GLU A 6 -26.75 19.13 6.28
C GLU A 6 -26.67 19.44 4.78
N PRO A 7 -27.71 20.09 4.20
CA PRO A 7 -27.74 20.36 2.77
C PRO A 7 -26.52 21.20 2.34
N GLY A 8 -25.73 20.68 1.40
CA GLY A 8 -24.56 21.38 0.84
C GLY A 8 -23.19 20.88 1.33
N LEU A 9 -23.13 19.99 2.32
CA LEU A 9 -21.88 19.35 2.71
C LEU A 9 -21.57 18.12 1.85
N LEU A 10 -20.28 17.93 1.52
CA LEU A 10 -19.81 16.74 0.82
C LEU A 10 -19.80 15.54 1.78
N PRO A 11 -20.44 14.41 1.46
CA PRO A 11 -20.34 13.20 2.27
C PRO A 11 -18.89 12.76 2.44
N VAL A 12 -18.54 12.27 3.63
CA VAL A 12 -17.16 11.89 3.99
C VAL A 12 -16.57 10.89 2.99
N ASP A 13 -17.32 9.85 2.62
CA ASP A 13 -16.85 8.83 1.65
C ASP A 13 -16.54 9.45 0.28
N SER A 14 -17.33 10.44 -0.13
CA SER A 14 -17.10 11.17 -1.38
C SER A 14 -15.85 12.05 -1.30
N ALA A 15 -15.59 12.66 -0.14
CA ALA A 15 -14.38 13.42 0.11
C ALA A 15 -13.12 12.52 0.08
N ILE A 16 -13.17 11.38 0.77
CA ILE A 16 -12.09 10.39 0.80
C ILE A 16 -11.78 9.91 -0.62
N LYS A 17 -12.80 9.54 -1.39
CA LYS A 17 -12.63 9.12 -2.79
C LYS A 17 -11.93 10.19 -3.62
N LYS A 18 -12.38 11.44 -3.55
CA LYS A 18 -11.76 12.55 -4.30
C LYS A 18 -10.29 12.76 -3.94
N LEU A 19 -9.95 12.66 -2.66
CA LEU A 19 -8.56 12.80 -2.19
C LEU A 19 -7.68 11.66 -2.69
N LEU A 20 -8.16 10.41 -2.65
CA LEU A 20 -7.42 9.25 -3.15
C LEU A 20 -7.23 9.32 -4.67
N ASP A 21 -8.28 9.69 -5.42
CA ASP A 21 -8.23 9.84 -6.88
C ASP A 21 -7.19 10.90 -7.29
N ALA A 22 -7.08 12.00 -6.53
CA ALA A 22 -6.13 13.07 -6.81
C ALA A 22 -4.66 12.64 -6.67
N VAL A 23 -4.36 11.62 -5.85
CA VAL A 23 -2.98 11.16 -5.60
C VAL A 23 -2.64 9.83 -6.27
N ALA A 24 -3.63 9.11 -6.81
CA ALA A 24 -3.46 7.77 -7.37
C ALA A 24 -2.44 7.68 -8.51
N GLY A 25 -2.29 8.75 -9.30
CA GLY A 25 -1.42 8.81 -10.48
C GLY A 25 -0.07 9.50 -10.27
N MET A 26 0.35 9.77 -9.04
CA MET A 26 1.61 10.51 -8.80
C MET A 26 2.82 9.73 -9.35
N PRO A 27 3.63 10.33 -10.25
CA PRO A 27 4.52 9.62 -11.17
C PRO A 27 5.85 9.15 -10.57
N ASN A 28 6.16 9.47 -9.31
CA ASN A 28 7.48 9.18 -8.75
C ASN A 28 7.37 8.44 -7.41
N ARG A 29 7.62 7.13 -7.45
CA ARG A 29 7.94 6.34 -6.25
C ARG A 29 9.42 6.08 -6.30
N GLU A 30 10.21 6.99 -5.75
CA GLU A 30 11.60 6.71 -5.48
C GLU A 30 11.70 5.46 -4.60
N THR A 31 12.67 4.62 -4.90
CA THR A 31 12.88 3.35 -4.18
C THR A 31 14.30 3.33 -3.66
N GLU A 32 14.49 2.65 -2.53
CA GLU A 32 15.80 2.42 -1.95
C GLU A 32 15.91 0.97 -1.48
N VAL A 33 17.14 0.47 -1.42
CA VAL A 33 17.44 -0.83 -0.85
C VAL A 33 17.90 -0.63 0.58
N VAL A 34 17.20 -1.23 1.52
CA VAL A 34 17.52 -1.16 2.95
C VAL A 34 17.81 -2.55 3.51
N SER A 35 18.52 -2.60 4.63
CA SER A 35 18.69 -3.86 5.37
C SER A 35 17.36 -4.37 5.93
N LEU A 36 17.25 -5.67 6.17
CA LEU A 36 16.03 -6.28 6.72
C LEU A 36 15.61 -5.67 8.07
N ARG A 37 16.58 -5.28 8.92
CA ARG A 37 16.29 -4.62 10.20
C ARG A 37 15.59 -3.27 10.04
N ALA A 38 15.86 -2.58 8.93
CA ALA A 38 15.25 -1.28 8.61
C ALA A 38 13.99 -1.41 7.72
N ALA A 39 13.60 -2.63 7.32
CA ALA A 39 12.50 -2.85 6.39
C ALA A 39 11.12 -2.87 7.07
N LEU A 40 11.04 -2.96 8.41
CA LEU A 40 9.76 -3.03 9.13
C LEU A 40 8.93 -1.75 8.90
N GLY A 41 7.68 -1.91 8.46
CA GLY A 41 6.77 -0.80 8.17
C GLY A 41 6.96 -0.14 6.80
N ARG A 42 7.90 -0.61 5.98
CA ARG A 42 8.12 -0.12 4.60
C ARG A 42 7.23 -0.86 3.60
N VAL A 43 6.96 -0.24 2.45
CA VAL A 43 6.23 -0.87 1.33
C VAL A 43 7.24 -1.44 0.34
N LEU A 44 7.01 -2.68 -0.11
CA LEU A 44 7.83 -3.31 -1.14
C LEU A 44 7.70 -2.54 -2.46
N ALA A 45 8.84 -2.19 -3.05
CA ALA A 45 8.89 -1.55 -4.36
C ALA A 45 8.50 -2.49 -5.50
N GLN A 46 8.78 -3.79 -5.35
CA GLN A 46 8.55 -4.83 -6.35
C GLN A 46 8.22 -6.16 -5.68
N SER A 47 7.67 -7.10 -6.45
CA SER A 47 7.40 -8.46 -5.98
C SER A 47 8.68 -9.17 -5.52
N VAL A 48 8.57 -9.91 -4.41
CA VAL A 48 9.65 -10.78 -3.92
C VAL A 48 9.49 -12.16 -4.53
N GLN A 49 10.51 -12.63 -5.22
CA GLN A 49 10.57 -13.98 -5.79
C GLN A 49 11.64 -14.78 -5.06
N SER A 50 11.32 -16.02 -4.70
CA SER A 50 12.32 -16.90 -4.09
C SER A 50 13.38 -17.25 -5.13
N ALA A 51 14.65 -17.09 -4.76
CA ALA A 51 15.76 -17.51 -5.59
C ALA A 51 16.04 -19.03 -5.48
N VAL A 52 15.41 -19.71 -4.51
CA VAL A 52 15.67 -21.12 -4.18
C VAL A 52 14.38 -21.87 -3.86
N SER A 53 14.38 -23.18 -4.07
CA SER A 53 13.32 -24.07 -3.58
C SER A 53 13.39 -24.19 -2.05
N VAL A 54 12.23 -24.18 -1.38
CA VAL A 54 12.14 -24.33 0.08
C VAL A 54 11.02 -25.34 0.41
N PRO A 55 11.34 -26.57 0.85
CA PRO A 55 12.70 -27.08 1.06
C PRO A 55 13.46 -27.30 -0.26
N PRO A 56 14.80 -27.25 -0.24
CA PRO A 56 15.62 -27.44 -1.46
C PRO A 56 15.74 -28.91 -1.90
N HIS A 57 15.43 -29.84 -1.00
CA HIS A 57 15.47 -31.28 -1.21
C HIS A 57 14.49 -31.93 -0.24
N ASP A 58 14.13 -33.19 -0.51
CA ASP A 58 13.32 -33.98 0.43
C ASP A 58 13.98 -34.02 1.81
N ASN A 59 13.16 -33.96 2.84
CA ASN A 59 13.57 -34.08 4.23
C ASN A 59 12.60 -35.02 4.95
N SER A 60 13.13 -35.80 5.91
CA SER A 60 12.43 -36.88 6.61
C SER A 60 11.28 -36.41 7.50
#